data_AF-A0A952U3D5-F1
#
_entry.id   AF-A0A952U3D5-F1
#
_cell.length_a   1.000
_cell.length_b   1.000
_cell.length_c   1.000
_cell.angle_alpha   90.00
_cell.angle_beta   90.00
_cell.angle_gamma   90.00
#
_symmetry.space_group_name_H-M   'P 1'
#
loop_
_entity.id
_entity.type
_entity.pdbx_description
1 polymer ?
#
loop_
_entity_poly.entity_id
_entity_poly.type
_entity_poly.pdbx_seq_one_letter_code
_entity_poly.pdbx_strand_id
1 'polypeptide(L)'
;LNPLNFDYLTFTLNSRSSKNKFAPITLWWNEETQNRSRGMIRLLPPPGKTPVVIGLSDNWRWYSSPAVNALRIRLGTLTLDALENPELVSADLLMPSLEISTPARTTGEHVVKPDSVDISWNANAIARASKVVLEVTKPNFFFGGSEMIPVEKIIARKQTLQNQGSMRLSKTWFQKEGFYELRVHAYDTKAEPVGEFSQPATIYCSTSGTSAYLD
;
A
#
# COMPACT_ATOMS: atom_id res chain seq x y z
N LEU A 1 -8.70 20.41 10.14
CA LEU A 1 -7.65 19.46 9.69
C LEU A 1 -7.26 19.80 8.26
N ASN A 2 -5.97 19.79 7.93
CA ASN A 2 -5.50 19.92 6.55
C ASN A 2 -5.43 18.52 5.90
N PRO A 3 -6.28 18.18 4.92
CA PRO A 3 -6.29 16.87 4.28
C PRO A 3 -4.97 16.48 3.61
N LEU A 4 -4.15 17.47 3.23
CA LEU A 4 -2.85 17.23 2.59
C LEU A 4 -1.81 16.62 3.54
N ASN A 5 -2.04 16.65 4.85
CA ASN A 5 -1.09 16.15 5.84
C ASN A 5 -1.44 14.74 6.34
N PHE A 6 -2.58 14.18 5.92
CA PHE A 6 -3.10 12.92 6.46
C PHE A 6 -3.68 12.06 5.35
N ASP A 7 -3.12 10.87 5.21
CA ASP A 7 -3.51 9.91 4.17
C ASP A 7 -4.28 8.73 4.75
N TYR A 8 -4.15 8.50 6.06
CA TYR A 8 -4.76 7.37 6.73
C TYR A 8 -5.54 7.78 7.97
N LEU A 9 -6.63 7.06 8.20
CA LEU A 9 -7.32 7.00 9.48
C LEU A 9 -7.06 5.61 10.07
N THR A 10 -6.48 5.57 11.26
CA THR A 10 -6.23 4.33 12.01
C THR A 10 -7.09 4.29 13.27
N PHE A 11 -7.50 3.10 13.68
CA PHE A 11 -8.14 2.85 14.96
C PHE A 11 -8.11 1.35 15.29
N THR A 12 -8.44 1.01 16.52
CA THR A 12 -8.61 -0.38 16.94
C THR A 12 -10.08 -0.68 17.18
N LEU A 13 -10.58 -1.73 16.54
CA LEU A 13 -11.92 -2.27 16.79
C LEU A 13 -11.87 -3.35 17.84
N ASN A 14 -12.74 -3.23 18.85
CA ASN A 14 -13.03 -4.31 19.78
C ASN A 14 -14.38 -4.93 19.41
N SER A 15 -14.34 -6.14 18.85
CA SER A 15 -15.52 -6.88 18.37
C SER A 15 -15.76 -8.13 19.19
N ARG A 16 -17.00 -8.32 19.66
CA ARG A 16 -17.48 -9.59 20.25
C ARG A 16 -17.89 -10.62 19.21
N SER A 17 -18.08 -10.22 17.95
CA SER A 17 -18.63 -11.09 16.93
C SER A 17 -17.52 -11.87 16.23
N SER A 18 -17.59 -13.20 16.31
CA SER A 18 -16.73 -14.15 15.59
C SER A 18 -17.25 -14.50 14.19
N LYS A 19 -18.44 -14.01 13.80
CA LYS A 19 -19.18 -14.53 12.63
C LYS A 19 -18.90 -13.80 11.32
N ASN A 20 -18.67 -12.48 11.36
CA ASN A 20 -18.45 -11.70 10.15
C ASN A 20 -16.95 -11.45 9.94
N LYS A 21 -16.38 -12.05 8.88
CA LYS A 21 -14.98 -11.80 8.47
C LYS A 21 -14.78 -10.44 7.80
N PHE A 22 -15.87 -9.80 7.38
CA PHE A 22 -15.83 -8.50 6.72
C PHE A 22 -16.96 -7.61 7.21
N ALA A 23 -16.69 -6.32 7.31
CA ALA A 23 -17.65 -5.32 7.72
C ALA A 23 -17.64 -4.14 6.75
N PRO A 24 -18.79 -3.73 6.21
CA PRO A 24 -18.83 -2.52 5.40
C PRO A 24 -18.53 -1.32 6.29
N ILE A 25 -17.68 -0.45 5.79
CA ILE A 25 -17.39 0.85 6.38
C ILE A 25 -17.82 1.95 5.44
N THR A 26 -18.39 2.99 6.01
CA THR A 26 -18.58 4.26 5.32
C THR A 26 -17.94 5.36 6.14
N LEU A 27 -17.12 6.15 5.48
CA LEU A 27 -16.48 7.35 6.02
C LEU A 27 -17.16 8.58 5.42
N TRP A 28 -17.46 9.59 6.23
CA TRP A 28 -17.85 10.91 5.78
C TRP A 28 -16.92 11.97 6.37
N TRP A 29 -16.71 13.05 5.63
CA TRP A 29 -15.99 14.22 6.12
C TRP A 29 -16.74 15.49 5.78
N ASN A 30 -16.80 16.40 6.76
CA ASN A 30 -17.72 17.53 6.79
C ASN A 30 -19.19 17.04 6.70
N GLU A 31 -20.18 17.78 7.17
CA GLU A 31 -21.55 17.26 7.30
C GLU A 31 -22.29 17.02 5.97
N GLU A 32 -21.55 16.97 4.85
CA GLU A 32 -22.05 16.86 3.50
C GLU A 32 -22.22 15.40 3.08
N THR A 33 -23.43 15.04 2.66
CA THR A 33 -23.78 13.68 2.24
C THR A 33 -23.01 13.19 1.00
N GLN A 34 -22.39 14.10 0.24
CA GLN A 34 -21.63 13.82 -0.97
C GLN A 34 -20.14 13.51 -0.71
N ASN A 35 -19.63 13.86 0.47
CA ASN A 35 -18.25 13.62 0.87
C ASN A 35 -18.17 12.31 1.64
N ARG A 36 -18.22 11.20 0.90
CA ARG A 36 -18.19 9.87 1.49
C ARG A 36 -17.28 8.90 0.75
N SER A 37 -16.61 8.05 1.51
CA SER A 37 -15.91 6.86 1.03
C SER A 37 -16.62 5.61 1.54
N ARG A 38 -16.68 4.56 0.72
CA ARG A 38 -17.24 3.26 1.10
C ARG A 38 -16.19 2.20 0.87
N GLY A 39 -16.05 1.29 1.83
CA GLY A 39 -15.12 0.18 1.73
C GLY A 39 -15.58 -1.00 2.55
N MET A 40 -14.73 -2.02 2.60
CA MET A 40 -14.90 -3.20 3.44
C MET A 40 -13.67 -3.35 4.32
N ILE A 41 -13.87 -3.48 5.63
CA ILE A 41 -12.79 -3.84 6.56
C ILE A 41 -12.84 -5.34 6.77
N ARG A 42 -11.68 -5.99 6.71
CA ARG A 42 -11.53 -7.37 7.14
C ARG A 42 -11.38 -7.44 8.66
N LEU A 43 -12.19 -8.24 9.31
CA LEU A 43 -12.08 -8.57 10.73
C LEU A 43 -11.28 -9.86 10.87
N LEU A 44 -10.22 -9.83 11.67
CA LEU A 44 -9.40 -11.01 11.95
C LEU A 44 -10.06 -11.82 13.10
N PRO A 45 -10.41 -13.10 12.90
CA PRO A 45 -10.80 -13.97 14.01
C PRO A 45 -9.56 -14.38 14.82
N PRO A 46 -9.65 -14.62 16.16
CA PRO A 46 -10.82 -14.64 17.05
C PRO A 46 -11.27 -13.24 17.57
N PRO A 47 -12.37 -13.12 18.38
CA PRO A 47 -12.77 -11.86 19.01
C PRO A 47 -11.61 -11.17 19.73
N GLY A 48 -11.47 -9.86 19.54
CA GLY A 48 -10.37 -9.11 20.11
C GLY A 48 -10.13 -7.77 19.43
N LYS A 49 -8.97 -7.18 19.73
CA LYS A 49 -8.50 -5.91 19.18
C LYS A 49 -8.00 -6.09 17.76
N THR A 50 -8.77 -5.62 16.79
CA THR A 50 -8.38 -5.61 15.37
C THR A 50 -7.93 -4.20 14.97
N PRO A 51 -6.65 -4.00 14.63
CA PRO A 51 -6.22 -2.73 14.05
C PRO A 51 -6.87 -2.55 12.67
N VAL A 52 -7.33 -1.34 12.41
CA VAL A 52 -7.95 -0.94 11.16
C VAL A 52 -7.21 0.26 10.61
N VAL A 53 -6.92 0.23 9.32
CA VAL A 53 -6.32 1.31 8.54
C VAL A 53 -7.24 1.60 7.37
N ILE A 54 -7.54 2.88 7.13
CA ILE A 54 -8.36 3.34 6.01
C ILE A 54 -7.56 4.37 5.23
N GLY A 55 -7.32 4.10 3.94
CA GLY A 55 -6.81 5.08 3.00
C GLY A 55 -7.84 6.18 2.76
N LEU A 56 -7.55 7.39 3.24
CA LEU A 56 -8.30 8.61 2.93
C LEU A 56 -8.02 9.04 1.49
N SER A 57 -6.79 8.77 1.03
CA SER A 57 -6.29 9.03 -0.33
C SER A 57 -7.08 8.30 -1.43
N ASP A 58 -7.71 7.17 -1.11
CA ASP A 58 -8.53 6.40 -2.04
C ASP A 58 -9.77 7.18 -2.51
N ASN A 59 -10.09 8.28 -1.83
CA ASN A 59 -11.15 9.19 -2.22
C ASN A 59 -10.57 10.56 -2.58
N TRP A 60 -10.41 10.83 -3.87
CA TRP A 60 -9.84 12.10 -4.35
C TRP A 60 -10.53 13.35 -3.77
N ARG A 61 -11.81 13.26 -3.40
CA ARG A 61 -12.58 14.38 -2.78
C ARG A 61 -12.10 14.74 -1.36
N TRP A 62 -11.33 13.86 -0.73
CA TRP A 62 -10.61 14.16 0.51
C TRP A 62 -9.72 15.39 0.31
N TYR A 63 -8.92 15.39 -0.75
CA TYR A 63 -7.95 16.45 -1.06
C TYR A 63 -8.58 17.72 -1.65
N SER A 64 -9.81 17.65 -2.17
CA SER A 64 -10.52 18.84 -2.65
C SER A 64 -11.18 19.65 -1.52
N SER A 65 -11.14 19.17 -0.27
CA SER A 65 -11.76 19.84 0.86
C SER A 65 -10.81 20.86 1.48
N PRO A 66 -11.14 22.16 1.52
CA PRO A 66 -10.22 23.20 2.02
C PRO A 66 -9.93 23.07 3.52
N ALA A 67 -10.89 22.54 4.27
CA ALA A 67 -10.74 22.16 5.67
C ALA A 67 -11.67 21.01 6.00
N VAL A 68 -11.19 20.08 6.82
CA VAL A 68 -12.02 19.02 7.41
C VAL A 68 -12.24 19.31 8.88
N ASN A 69 -13.50 19.53 9.26
CA ASN A 69 -13.92 19.89 10.62
C ASN A 69 -14.45 18.68 11.41
N ALA A 70 -14.98 17.68 10.71
CA ALA A 70 -15.49 16.47 11.34
C ALA A 70 -15.28 15.25 10.43
N LEU A 71 -14.99 14.11 11.06
CA LEU A 71 -14.98 12.80 10.44
C LEU A 71 -16.06 11.93 11.11
N ARG A 72 -16.89 11.28 10.30
CA ARG A 72 -17.88 10.32 10.78
C ARG A 72 -17.59 8.96 10.18
N ILE A 73 -17.53 7.94 11.03
CA ILE A 73 -17.33 6.56 10.62
C ILE A 73 -18.61 5.81 10.95
N ARG A 74 -19.18 5.13 9.96
CA ARG A 74 -20.23 4.15 10.16
C ARG A 74 -19.69 2.79 9.79
N LEU A 75 -19.59 1.96 10.80
CA LEU A 75 -19.39 0.53 10.65
C LEU A 75 -20.78 -0.08 10.47
N GLY A 76 -20.92 -1.05 9.57
CA GLY A 76 -22.21 -1.67 9.24
C GLY A 76 -22.87 -2.41 10.40
N THR A 77 -23.46 -3.59 10.14
CA THR A 77 -24.17 -4.40 11.14
C THR A 77 -23.23 -5.09 12.14
N LEU A 78 -22.18 -4.41 12.60
CA LEU A 78 -21.30 -4.89 13.65
C LEU A 78 -21.84 -4.44 15.02
N THR A 79 -21.97 -5.41 15.92
CA THR A 79 -22.04 -5.10 17.36
C THR A 79 -20.61 -4.85 17.83
N LEU A 80 -20.31 -3.59 18.11
CA LEU A 80 -19.00 -3.14 18.58
C LEU A 80 -19.07 -2.86 20.07
N ASP A 81 -18.00 -3.23 20.79
CA ASP A 81 -17.85 -2.83 22.19
C ASP A 81 -17.28 -1.41 22.29
N ALA A 82 -16.24 -1.14 21.49
CA ALA A 82 -15.56 0.14 21.48
C ALA A 82 -14.79 0.35 20.17
N LEU A 83 -14.66 1.62 19.79
CA LEU A 83 -13.62 2.12 18.89
C LEU A 83 -12.55 2.76 19.76
N GLU A 84 -11.33 2.24 19.69
CA GLU A 84 -10.20 2.72 20.49
C GLU A 84 -9.19 3.45 19.61
N ASN A 85 -8.62 4.54 20.15
CA ASN A 85 -7.48 5.28 19.59
C ASN A 85 -7.64 5.68 18.10
N PRO A 86 -8.70 6.43 17.72
CA PRO A 86 -8.78 7.00 16.38
C PRO A 86 -7.67 8.03 16.18
N GLU A 87 -6.87 7.84 15.14
CA GLU A 87 -5.77 8.73 14.80
C GLU A 87 -5.73 8.99 13.29
N LEU A 88 -5.42 10.24 12.93
CA LEU A 88 -5.08 10.61 11.56
C LEU A 88 -3.57 10.55 11.40
N VAL A 89 -3.13 9.80 10.40
CA VAL A 89 -1.73 9.43 10.24
C VAL A 89 -1.27 9.80 8.82
N SER A 90 -0.10 10.44 8.73
CA SER A 90 0.57 10.68 7.44
C SER A 90 1.02 9.36 6.83
N ALA A 91 1.06 9.28 5.49
CA ALA A 91 1.54 8.08 4.81
C ALA A 91 2.93 7.65 5.26
N ASP A 92 3.85 8.58 5.51
CA ASP A 92 5.24 8.27 5.88
C ASP A 92 5.38 7.46 7.18
N LEU A 93 4.36 7.50 8.06
CA LEU A 93 4.36 6.77 9.33
C LEU A 93 3.82 5.34 9.22
N LEU A 94 3.20 4.99 8.10
CA LEU A 94 2.58 3.68 7.86
C LEU A 94 3.07 2.99 6.59
N MET A 95 3.55 3.73 5.61
CA MET A 95 3.91 3.24 4.30
C MET A 95 5.41 3.43 4.07
N PRO A 96 6.15 2.37 3.73
CA PRO A 96 7.56 2.50 3.39
C PRO A 96 7.69 3.21 2.03
N SER A 97 8.74 4.02 1.88
CA SER A 97 9.07 4.58 0.56
C SER A 97 9.81 3.54 -0.29
N LEU A 98 9.50 3.53 -1.59
CA LEU A 98 10.25 2.82 -2.61
C LEU A 98 10.50 3.80 -3.75
N GLU A 99 11.77 4.05 -4.03
CA GLU A 99 12.19 4.96 -5.08
C GLU A 99 13.03 4.23 -6.11
N ILE A 100 12.83 4.57 -7.37
CA ILE A 100 13.64 4.09 -8.49
C ILE A 100 14.46 5.27 -9.01
N SER A 101 15.79 5.08 -9.06
CA SER A 101 16.72 6.17 -9.42
C SER A 101 16.57 6.60 -10.88
N THR A 102 16.17 5.68 -11.76
CA THR A 102 15.91 5.98 -13.16
C THR A 102 14.61 6.76 -13.29
N PRO A 103 14.56 7.89 -14.03
CA PRO A 103 13.30 8.59 -14.27
C PRO A 103 12.25 7.70 -14.94
N ALA A 104 10.99 7.87 -14.54
CA ALA A 104 9.86 7.26 -15.23
C ALA A 104 9.64 7.93 -16.60
N ARG A 105 9.09 7.17 -17.54
CA ARG A 105 8.54 7.72 -18.80
C ARG A 105 7.24 8.47 -18.53
N THR A 106 6.75 9.18 -19.54
CA THR A 106 5.45 9.87 -19.51
C THR A 106 4.27 8.93 -19.23
N THR A 107 4.42 7.65 -19.57
CA THR A 107 3.47 6.56 -19.30
C THR A 107 3.57 5.99 -17.88
N GLY A 108 4.52 6.47 -17.06
CA GLY A 108 4.66 6.15 -15.64
C GLY A 108 5.60 4.99 -15.32
N GLU A 109 6.06 4.21 -16.31
CA GLU A 109 6.99 3.11 -16.09
C GLU A 109 8.46 3.56 -16.13
N HIS A 110 9.28 2.88 -15.34
CA HIS A 110 10.73 2.99 -15.36
C HIS A 110 11.32 1.95 -16.32
N VAL A 111 12.27 2.33 -17.16
CA VAL A 111 12.89 1.39 -18.12
C VAL A 111 14.19 0.83 -17.55
N VAL A 112 14.30 -0.49 -17.47
CA VAL A 112 15.58 -1.16 -17.19
C VAL A 112 16.41 -1.14 -18.47
N LYS A 113 17.31 -0.15 -18.57
CA LYS A 113 18.33 -0.10 -19.63
C LYS A 113 19.63 -0.74 -19.13
N PRO A 114 20.42 -1.30 -20.04
CA PRO A 114 20.39 -2.72 -20.40
C PRO A 114 20.79 -3.71 -19.30
N ASP A 115 21.15 -3.31 -18.06
CA ASP A 115 21.70 -4.27 -17.09
C ASP A 115 21.08 -4.22 -15.70
N SER A 116 20.56 -3.07 -15.27
CA SER A 116 20.02 -2.96 -13.93
C SER A 116 19.13 -1.75 -13.69
N VAL A 117 18.38 -1.79 -12.59
CA VAL A 117 17.67 -0.66 -12.03
C VAL A 117 18.09 -0.49 -10.57
N ASP A 118 18.42 0.74 -10.20
CA ASP A 118 18.78 1.08 -8.82
C ASP A 118 17.53 1.51 -8.06
N ILE A 119 17.23 0.78 -6.99
CA ILE A 119 16.12 1.07 -6.10
C ILE A 119 16.64 1.49 -4.73
N SER A 120 15.90 2.34 -4.04
CA SER A 120 16.11 2.65 -2.63
C SER A 120 14.79 2.57 -1.86
N TRP A 121 14.88 2.27 -0.57
CA TRP A 121 13.71 2.13 0.29
C TRP A 121 13.99 2.67 1.69
N ASN A 122 12.93 3.12 2.35
CA ASN A 122 13.00 3.61 3.72
C ASN A 122 11.71 3.29 4.48
N ALA A 123 11.85 2.61 5.61
CA ALA A 123 10.78 2.29 6.55
C ALA A 123 11.06 2.81 7.97
N ASN A 124 12.04 3.69 8.16
CA ASN A 124 12.48 4.12 9.51
C ASN A 124 11.42 4.90 10.27
N ALA A 125 10.56 5.62 9.56
CA ALA A 125 9.48 6.40 10.17
C ALA A 125 8.32 5.51 10.66
N ILE A 126 8.29 4.23 10.25
CA ILE A 126 7.24 3.28 10.61
C ILE A 126 7.57 2.62 11.95
N ALA A 127 6.67 2.80 12.92
CA ALA A 127 6.86 2.24 14.25
C ALA A 127 7.02 0.72 14.22
N ARG A 128 8.04 0.22 14.93
CA ARG A 128 8.43 -1.20 15.06
C ARG A 128 8.98 -1.85 13.78
N ALA A 129 9.13 -1.12 12.68
CA ALA A 129 9.73 -1.65 11.46
C ALA A 129 11.20 -2.01 11.70
N SER A 130 11.55 -3.28 11.48
CA SER A 130 12.91 -3.80 11.65
C SER A 130 13.55 -4.24 10.33
N LYS A 131 12.72 -4.59 9.34
CA LYS A 131 13.12 -5.04 8.02
C LYS A 131 12.03 -4.69 7.01
N VAL A 132 12.34 -4.75 5.72
CA VAL A 132 11.31 -4.72 4.67
C VAL A 132 11.37 -5.99 3.83
N VAL A 133 10.24 -6.33 3.21
CA VAL A 133 10.18 -7.37 2.17
C VAL A 133 9.86 -6.69 0.86
N LEU A 134 10.77 -6.82 -0.11
CA LEU A 134 10.55 -6.45 -1.50
C LEU A 134 9.79 -7.57 -2.20
N GLU A 135 8.69 -7.23 -2.85
CA GLU A 135 7.91 -8.11 -3.73
C GLU A 135 8.03 -7.64 -5.17
N VAL A 136 8.28 -8.58 -6.09
CA VAL A 136 8.33 -8.34 -7.54
C VAL A 136 7.32 -9.26 -8.22
N THR A 137 6.49 -8.71 -9.10
CA THR A 137 5.48 -9.50 -9.82
C THR A 137 6.07 -10.37 -10.93
N LYS A 138 5.24 -11.27 -11.46
CA LYS A 138 5.45 -11.95 -12.74
C LYS A 138 5.26 -10.93 -13.88
N PRO A 139 5.88 -11.17 -15.05
CA PRO A 139 5.74 -10.29 -16.20
C PRO A 139 4.28 -10.12 -16.61
N ASN A 140 3.86 -8.86 -16.76
CA ASN A 140 2.53 -8.38 -17.11
C ASN A 140 1.45 -8.72 -16.07
N PHE A 141 1.84 -8.83 -14.79
CA PHE A 141 0.93 -8.87 -13.66
C PHE A 141 1.13 -7.65 -12.76
N PHE A 142 0.02 -7.14 -12.21
CA PHE A 142 -0.04 -5.93 -11.41
C PHE A 142 -0.79 -6.20 -10.10
N PHE A 143 -0.34 -5.63 -8.99
CA PHE A 143 -0.93 -5.75 -7.66
C PHE A 143 -2.35 -5.18 -7.59
N GLY A 144 -2.64 -4.11 -8.35
CA GLY A 144 -3.97 -3.49 -8.40
C GLY A 144 -4.94 -4.08 -9.44
N GLY A 145 -4.47 -4.98 -10.31
CA GLY A 145 -5.17 -5.34 -11.54
C GLY A 145 -6.02 -6.62 -11.51
N SER A 146 -5.98 -7.42 -10.44
CA SER A 146 -6.68 -8.71 -10.43
C SER A 146 -7.29 -9.07 -9.08
N GLU A 147 -8.49 -8.55 -8.81
CA GLU A 147 -9.34 -9.10 -7.74
C GLU A 147 -9.59 -10.62 -7.90
N MET A 148 -9.39 -11.15 -9.12
CA MET A 148 -9.58 -12.56 -9.47
C MET A 148 -8.37 -13.47 -9.22
N ILE A 149 -7.16 -12.93 -9.05
CA ILE A 149 -5.95 -13.75 -8.87
C ILE A 149 -5.36 -13.47 -7.49
N PRO A 150 -5.22 -14.50 -6.62
CA PRO A 150 -4.54 -14.35 -5.35
C PRO A 150 -3.15 -13.75 -5.52
N VAL A 151 -2.81 -12.75 -4.71
CA VAL A 151 -1.57 -11.96 -4.83
C VAL A 151 -0.33 -12.87 -4.78
N GLU A 152 -0.39 -13.96 -4.02
CA GLU A 152 0.71 -14.94 -3.91
C GLU A 152 1.02 -15.62 -5.25
N LYS A 153 0.03 -15.70 -6.15
CA LYS A 153 0.21 -16.29 -7.48
C LYS A 153 0.81 -15.32 -8.49
N ILE A 154 0.75 -14.01 -8.25
CA ILE A 154 1.33 -13.01 -9.14
C ILE A 154 2.75 -12.63 -8.77
N ILE A 155 3.21 -12.97 -7.55
CA ILE A 155 4.56 -12.67 -7.10
C ILE A 155 5.55 -13.67 -7.72
N ALA A 156 6.58 -13.15 -8.39
CA ALA A 156 7.68 -13.93 -8.93
C ALA A 156 8.84 -14.05 -7.93
N ARG A 157 9.07 -13.01 -7.12
CA ARG A 157 10.19 -12.97 -6.18
C ARG A 157 9.83 -12.19 -4.92
N LYS A 158 10.33 -12.69 -3.78
CA LYS A 158 10.35 -11.97 -2.50
C LYS A 158 11.78 -11.92 -1.98
N GLN A 159 12.17 -10.79 -1.40
CA GLN A 159 13.47 -10.63 -0.77
C GLN A 159 13.33 -9.82 0.52
N THR A 160 13.82 -10.37 1.62
CA THR A 160 13.94 -9.63 2.88
C THR A 160 15.20 -8.75 2.82
N LEU A 161 15.03 -7.48 3.20
CA LEU A 161 16.03 -6.43 3.20
C LEU A 161 16.03 -5.72 4.56
N GLN A 162 17.08 -4.94 4.84
CA GLN A 162 17.11 -4.05 6.01
C GLN A 162 15.97 -3.03 5.96
N ASN A 163 15.60 -2.41 7.08
CA ASN A 163 14.50 -1.42 7.11
C ASN A 163 14.75 -0.16 6.26
N GLN A 164 16.00 0.10 5.88
CA GLN A 164 16.39 1.13 4.93
C GLN A 164 17.56 0.63 4.08
N GLY A 165 17.68 1.18 2.88
CA GLY A 165 18.86 0.94 2.05
C GLY A 165 18.62 1.18 0.57
N SER A 166 19.57 0.72 -0.22
CA SER A 166 19.52 0.74 -1.68
C SER A 166 20.09 -0.55 -2.24
N MET A 167 19.58 -0.99 -3.38
CA MET A 167 20.12 -2.13 -4.10
C MET A 167 20.00 -1.96 -5.60
N ARG A 168 20.96 -2.56 -6.30
CA ARG A 168 20.92 -2.70 -7.75
C ARG A 168 20.22 -3.99 -8.12
N LEU A 169 19.05 -3.90 -8.74
CA LEU A 169 18.35 -5.05 -9.30
C LEU A 169 18.89 -5.31 -10.70
N SER A 170 19.65 -6.39 -10.87
CA SER A 170 20.14 -6.82 -12.18
C SER A 170 19.05 -7.51 -13.00
N LYS A 171 19.29 -7.70 -14.30
CA LYS A 171 18.40 -8.45 -15.20
C LYS A 171 17.94 -9.82 -14.69
N THR A 172 18.70 -10.49 -13.82
CA THR A 172 18.32 -11.81 -13.28
C THR A 172 17.10 -11.76 -12.35
N TRP A 173 16.66 -10.57 -11.94
CA TRP A 173 15.40 -10.37 -11.25
C TRP A 173 14.19 -10.46 -12.17
N PHE A 174 14.38 -10.30 -13.48
CA PHE A 174 13.33 -10.21 -14.48
C PHE A 174 13.43 -11.40 -15.44
N GLN A 175 12.53 -12.37 -15.29
CA GLN A 175 12.58 -13.66 -16.00
C GLN A 175 12.53 -13.53 -17.53
N LYS A 176 11.83 -12.52 -18.06
CA LYS A 176 11.67 -12.26 -19.49
C LYS A 176 11.30 -10.79 -19.73
N GLU A 177 11.19 -10.42 -21.00
CA GLU A 177 10.67 -9.11 -21.38
C GLU A 177 9.23 -8.91 -20.90
N GLY A 178 8.94 -7.70 -20.40
CA GLY A 178 7.59 -7.31 -19.98
C GLY A 178 7.57 -6.27 -18.87
N PHE A 179 6.35 -5.96 -18.43
CA PHE A 179 6.09 -5.07 -17.30
C PHE A 179 6.13 -5.83 -15.98
N TYR A 180 6.71 -5.22 -14.98
CA TYR A 180 6.84 -5.72 -13.62
C TYR A 180 6.39 -4.64 -12.66
N GLU A 181 5.79 -5.02 -11.53
CA GLU A 181 5.59 -4.11 -10.41
C GLU A 181 6.45 -4.54 -9.23
N LEU A 182 6.98 -3.53 -8.55
CA LEU A 182 7.77 -3.67 -7.34
C LEU A 182 7.06 -2.92 -6.22
N ARG A 183 7.03 -3.52 -5.04
CA ARG A 183 6.59 -2.83 -3.82
C ARG A 183 7.34 -3.38 -2.62
N VAL A 184 7.40 -2.60 -1.55
CA VAL A 184 7.98 -3.03 -0.28
C VAL A 184 6.95 -2.98 0.84
N HIS A 185 7.09 -3.86 1.82
CA HIS A 185 6.27 -3.87 3.04
C HIS A 185 7.17 -3.99 4.26
N ALA A 186 6.89 -3.20 5.29
CA ALA A 186 7.65 -3.23 6.53
C ALA A 186 7.23 -4.41 7.42
N TYR A 187 8.19 -4.97 8.13
CA TYR A 187 8.00 -6.07 9.07
C TYR A 187 8.71 -5.81 10.39
N ASP A 188 8.10 -6.24 11.48
CA ASP A 188 8.69 -6.16 12.81
C ASP A 188 9.70 -7.30 13.09
N THR A 189 10.27 -7.29 14.29
CA THR A 189 11.26 -8.28 14.75
C THR A 189 10.69 -9.69 14.88
N LYS A 190 9.36 -9.82 14.91
CA LYS A 190 8.63 -11.10 14.95
C LYS A 190 8.22 -11.58 13.55
N ALA A 191 8.61 -10.86 12.50
CA ALA A 191 8.22 -11.12 11.11
C ALA A 191 6.72 -10.94 10.86
N GLU A 192 6.05 -10.09 11.65
CA GLU A 192 4.69 -9.65 11.37
C GLU A 192 4.70 -8.38 10.52
N PRO A 193 3.79 -8.23 9.55
CA PRO A 193 3.68 -7.03 8.75
C PRO A 193 3.29 -5.82 9.62
N VAL A 194 3.91 -4.67 9.36
CA VAL A 194 3.58 -3.40 10.02
C VAL A 194 3.31 -2.33 8.98
N GLY A 195 2.18 -1.63 9.15
CA GLY A 195 1.73 -0.62 8.21
C GLY A 195 1.28 -1.21 6.86
N GLU A 196 1.29 -0.37 5.85
CA GLU A 196 0.82 -0.66 4.49
C GLU A 196 1.99 -0.94 3.53
N PHE A 197 1.67 -1.47 2.35
CA PHE A 197 2.64 -1.58 1.25
C PHE A 197 2.97 -0.21 0.69
N SER A 198 4.20 -0.03 0.20
CA SER A 198 4.55 1.12 -0.65
C SER A 198 3.63 1.18 -1.87
N GLN A 199 3.51 2.37 -2.47
CA GLN A 199 2.98 2.48 -3.82
C GLN A 199 3.78 1.57 -4.76
N PRO A 200 3.11 0.79 -5.63
CA PRO A 200 3.82 -0.06 -6.56
C PRO A 200 4.53 0.79 -7.61
N ALA A 201 5.78 0.46 -7.89
CA ALA A 201 6.56 1.08 -8.95
C ALA A 201 6.61 0.14 -10.16
N THR A 202 6.19 0.65 -11.31
CA THR A 202 6.11 -0.12 -12.56
C THR A 202 7.42 -0.03 -13.32
N ILE A 203 7.96 -1.17 -13.71
CA ILE A 203 9.21 -1.28 -14.46
C ILE A 203 8.97 -2.05 -15.76
N TYR A 204 9.47 -1.51 -16.87
CA TYR A 204 9.59 -2.24 -18.13
C TYR A 204 11.01 -2.80 -18.28
N CYS A 205 11.11 -4.13 -18.32
CA CYS A 205 12.36 -4.82 -18.60
C CYS A 205 12.41 -5.23 -20.07
N SER A 206 13.38 -4.71 -20.83
CA SER A 206 13.60 -5.08 -22.23
C SER A 206 14.81 -5.99 -22.40
N THR A 207 14.66 -7.01 -23.25
CA THR A 207 15.74 -7.95 -23.60
C THR A 207 16.61 -7.42 -24.74
N SER A 208 16.05 -6.56 -25.60
CA SER A 208 16.78 -5.88 -26.68
C SER A 208 17.26 -4.52 -26.17
N GLY A 209 18.58 -4.29 -26.18
CA GLY A 209 19.21 -3.11 -25.58
C GLY A 209 18.86 -1.75 -26.21
N THR A 210 17.84 -1.63 -27.06
CA THR A 210 17.57 -0.40 -27.82
C THR A 210 16.12 -0.24 -28.24
N SER A 211 15.58 0.95 -27.94
CA SER A 211 14.74 1.83 -28.77
C SER A 211 13.44 1.36 -29.42
N ALA A 212 13.14 0.06 -29.48
CA ALA A 212 12.12 -0.43 -30.41
C ALA A 212 10.66 -0.24 -29.96
N TYR A 213 10.42 0.18 -28.71
CA TYR A 213 9.05 0.26 -28.20
C TYR A 213 8.39 1.64 -28.28
N LEU A 214 9.12 2.73 -28.53
CA LEU A 214 8.56 4.08 -28.72
C LEU A 214 9.61 5.01 -29.37
N ASP A 215 9.64 5.04 -30.71
CA ASP A 215 9.46 6.32 -31.42
C ASP A 215 7.95 6.47 -31.65
#